data_AF-A0A2D9NLF0-F1
#
_entry.id   AF-A0A2D9NLF0-F1
#
_cell.length_a   1.000
_cell.length_b   1.000
_cell.length_c   1.000
_cell.angle_alpha   90.00
_cell.angle_beta   90.00
_cell.angle_gamma   90.00
#
_symmetry.space_group_name_H-M   'P 1'
#
loop_
_entity.id
_entity.type
_entity.pdbx_description
1 polymer ?
#
loop_
_entity_poly.entity_id
_entity_poly.type
_entity_poly.pdbx_seq_one_letter_code
_entity_poly.pdbx_strand_id
1 'polypeptide(L)'
;MSQIRTDHVIDEGLQAEIRAAYQELTDSLNLVPRWGQRQMIAEVANALADPEAETPIAVVEAGTGTGKTIAYLVAALPIARARGKKLVVASATVALQEQLLLRDLPDVMQHSGLKFDAALAKGRGRYVCLLKLDHQLSDQGADPLIPLYPDEFLGAEEELAGPILEEMIQALGDGSWEGDLDAWPEQLSPSVRRLITTDQSQCTGRRCPHIAQCSFFRAREGLEEADVIVTNHDLVLSDLRLGGGVILPAPEDSLYVFDEGHQLPAKCLNQFALRFHSGGTLQGLRDSERWLAASAENWVAQGLDERLIPAMTSLVGDLIQRSEDIAELLWQLLPEADFERAEHRFPHGRIPADLAEQAAGLVAQWDQLYREATRLEAALENSQTA
;
A
#
# COMPACT_ATOMS: atom_id res chain seq x y z
N MET A 1 -22.02 -27.53 31.68
CA MET A 1 -21.96 -26.35 32.56
C MET A 1 -20.50 -26.03 32.87
N SER A 2 -19.74 -25.64 31.83
CA SER A 2 -18.41 -25.07 32.02
C SER A 2 -18.61 -23.56 32.14
N GLN A 3 -18.19 -23.00 33.28
CA GLN A 3 -18.26 -21.58 33.57
C GLN A 3 -17.33 -20.85 32.59
N ILE A 4 -17.92 -20.13 31.64
CA ILE A 4 -17.22 -19.09 30.90
C ILE A 4 -16.91 -18.01 31.95
N ARG A 5 -15.65 -17.90 32.35
CA ARG A 5 -15.17 -16.78 33.16
C ARG A 5 -15.28 -15.52 32.31
N THR A 6 -16.28 -14.70 32.59
CA THR A 6 -16.33 -13.28 32.26
C THR A 6 -15.33 -12.54 33.17
N ASP A 7 -14.04 -12.76 32.94
CA ASP A 7 -13.01 -11.99 33.62
C ASP A 7 -12.96 -10.61 32.94
N HIS A 8 -13.31 -9.55 33.68
CA HIS A 8 -13.05 -8.17 33.25
C HIS A 8 -11.57 -8.04 32.86
N VAL A 9 -11.29 -7.65 31.61
CA VAL A 9 -9.90 -7.54 31.13
C VAL A 9 -9.12 -6.44 31.86
N ILE A 10 -9.83 -5.43 32.39
CA ILE A 10 -9.25 -4.53 33.38
C ILE A 10 -9.45 -5.14 34.77
N ASP A 11 -8.41 -5.74 35.31
CA ASP A 11 -8.28 -5.95 36.75
C ASP A 11 -7.72 -4.67 37.43
N GLU A 12 -7.75 -4.62 38.76
CA GLU A 12 -7.16 -3.50 39.51
C GLU A 12 -5.66 -3.33 39.21
N GLY A 13 -4.98 -4.41 38.81
CA GLY A 13 -3.56 -4.42 38.43
C GLY A 13 -3.30 -3.64 37.14
N LEU A 14 -4.10 -3.85 36.10
CA LEU A 14 -3.98 -3.16 34.82
C LEU A 14 -4.32 -1.68 34.95
N GLN A 15 -5.33 -1.32 35.76
CA GLN A 15 -5.58 0.09 36.07
C GLN A 15 -4.41 0.73 36.80
N ALA A 16 -3.78 0.02 37.74
CA ALA A 16 -2.63 0.50 38.47
C ALA A 16 -1.41 0.66 37.54
N GLU A 17 -1.19 -0.26 36.60
CA GLU A 17 -0.13 -0.16 35.59
C GLU A 17 -0.32 1.06 34.69
N ILE A 18 -1.52 1.27 34.12
CA ILE A 18 -1.81 2.43 33.27
C ILE A 18 -1.60 3.75 34.04
N ARG A 19 -2.05 3.80 35.31
CA ARG A 19 -1.86 4.99 36.17
C ARG A 19 -0.39 5.23 36.51
N ALA A 20 0.35 4.18 36.85
CA ALA A 20 1.77 4.26 37.17
C ALA A 20 2.56 4.75 35.95
N ALA A 21 2.31 4.17 34.77
CA ALA A 21 2.96 4.56 33.53
C ALA A 21 2.71 6.02 33.16
N TYR A 22 1.47 6.50 33.33
CA TYR A 22 1.14 7.90 33.11
C TYR A 22 1.81 8.85 34.13
N GLN A 23 1.85 8.44 35.40
CA GLN A 23 2.46 9.20 36.49
C GLN A 23 3.97 9.34 36.28
N GLU A 24 4.67 8.23 36.04
CA GLU A 24 6.12 8.20 35.79
C GLU A 24 6.50 9.05 34.58
N LEU A 25 5.74 8.95 33.48
CA LEU A 25 6.00 9.73 32.28
C LEU A 25 5.81 11.23 32.54
N THR A 26 4.75 11.60 33.24
CA THR A 26 4.47 12.99 33.60
C THR A 26 5.59 13.57 34.47
N ASP A 27 5.98 12.82 35.51
CA ASP A 27 6.99 13.25 36.48
C ASP A 27 8.37 13.35 35.83
N SER A 28 8.75 12.36 35.01
CA SER A 28 10.06 12.32 34.36
C SER A 28 10.22 13.39 33.28
N LEU A 29 9.16 13.71 32.53
CA LEU A 29 9.19 14.74 31.47
C LEU A 29 8.77 16.13 31.98
N ASN A 30 8.51 16.29 33.28
CA ASN A 30 7.98 17.52 33.89
C ASN A 30 6.72 18.05 33.16
N LEU A 31 5.83 17.15 32.73
CA LEU A 31 4.61 17.52 32.04
C LEU A 31 3.54 17.96 33.05
N VAL A 32 2.60 18.79 32.59
CA VAL A 32 1.42 19.17 33.38
C VAL A 32 0.26 18.27 32.97
N PRO A 33 -0.26 17.40 33.86
CA PRO A 33 -1.43 16.59 33.58
C PRO A 33 -2.62 17.43 33.16
N ARG A 34 -3.32 16.98 32.13
CA ARG A 34 -4.53 17.65 31.63
C ARG A 34 -5.73 16.76 31.81
N TRP A 35 -6.85 17.36 32.21
CA TRP A 35 -8.09 16.63 32.43
C TRP A 35 -8.54 15.86 31.17
N GLY A 36 -8.48 16.50 29.99
CA GLY A 36 -8.84 15.84 28.73
C GLY A 36 -7.95 14.65 28.37
N GLN A 37 -6.66 14.69 28.75
CA GLN A 37 -5.74 13.57 28.54
C GLN A 37 -6.11 12.38 29.44
N ARG A 38 -6.39 12.64 30.72
CA ARG A 38 -6.84 11.61 31.68
C ARG A 38 -8.19 11.01 31.30
N GLN A 39 -9.10 11.85 30.79
CA GLN A 39 -10.38 11.38 30.28
C GLN A 39 -10.19 10.48 29.07
N MET A 40 -9.38 10.88 28.09
CA MET A 40 -9.05 10.04 26.93
C MET A 40 -8.46 8.69 27.34
N ILE A 41 -7.52 8.66 28.28
CA ILE A 41 -6.95 7.41 28.82
C ILE A 41 -8.05 6.51 29.38
N ALA A 42 -8.96 7.06 30.19
CA ALA A 42 -10.04 6.30 30.80
C ALA A 42 -11.04 5.76 29.76
N GLU A 43 -11.47 6.59 28.80
CA GLU A 43 -12.41 6.18 27.76
C GLU A 43 -11.81 5.11 26.83
N VAL A 44 -10.56 5.30 26.39
CA VAL A 44 -9.84 4.30 25.58
C VAL A 44 -9.69 3.00 26.36
N ALA A 45 -9.30 3.07 27.63
CA ALA A 45 -9.11 1.88 28.44
C ALA A 45 -10.43 1.12 28.65
N ASN A 46 -11.50 1.81 29.05
CA ASN A 46 -12.81 1.20 29.29
C ASN A 46 -13.36 0.54 28.02
N ALA A 47 -13.28 1.22 26.87
CA ALA A 47 -13.78 0.68 25.61
C ALA A 47 -12.96 -0.54 25.17
N LEU A 48 -11.63 -0.45 25.17
CA LEU A 48 -10.77 -1.55 24.70
C LEU A 48 -10.76 -2.75 25.63
N ALA A 49 -11.20 -2.60 26.88
CA ALA A 49 -11.23 -3.67 27.86
C ALA A 49 -12.62 -4.24 28.14
N ASP A 50 -13.67 -3.71 27.52
CA ASP A 50 -15.03 -4.21 27.67
C ASP A 50 -15.07 -5.71 27.31
N PRO A 51 -15.44 -6.59 28.26
CA PRO A 51 -15.53 -8.04 28.01
C PRO A 51 -16.77 -8.43 27.22
N GLU A 52 -17.80 -7.59 27.18
CA GLU A 52 -19.07 -7.84 26.48
C GLU A 52 -19.03 -7.32 25.03
N ALA A 53 -18.05 -6.47 24.70
CA ALA A 53 -17.86 -5.93 23.36
C ALA A 53 -17.13 -6.94 22.47
N GLU A 54 -17.85 -7.54 21.52
CA GLU A 54 -17.26 -8.39 20.47
C GLU A 54 -16.24 -7.61 19.61
N THR A 55 -16.56 -6.35 19.28
CA THR A 55 -15.66 -5.42 18.58
C THR A 55 -15.60 -4.08 19.32
N PRO A 56 -14.70 -3.93 20.31
CA PRO A 56 -14.60 -2.70 21.09
C PRO A 56 -14.09 -1.54 20.21
N ILE A 57 -14.84 -0.44 20.16
CA ILE A 57 -14.47 0.76 19.39
C ILE A 57 -14.60 1.99 20.30
N ALA A 58 -13.54 2.77 20.39
CA ALA A 58 -13.53 4.09 21.01
C ALA A 58 -13.37 5.17 19.94
N VAL A 59 -14.21 6.20 19.98
CA VAL A 59 -14.06 7.40 19.14
C VAL A 59 -13.84 8.59 20.05
N VAL A 60 -12.64 9.15 20.00
CA VAL A 60 -12.24 10.26 20.88
C VAL A 60 -11.86 11.46 20.03
N GLU A 61 -12.62 12.55 20.18
CA GLU A 61 -12.23 13.85 19.66
C GLU A 61 -11.38 14.57 20.71
N ALA A 62 -10.12 14.86 20.37
CA ALA A 62 -9.23 15.59 21.25
C ALA A 62 -8.49 16.70 20.49
N GLY A 63 -8.49 17.90 21.07
CA GLY A 63 -7.85 19.09 20.48
C GLY A 63 -6.35 18.91 20.22
N THR A 64 -5.75 19.80 19.43
CA THR A 64 -4.31 19.81 19.20
C THR A 64 -3.54 20.06 20.50
N GLY A 65 -2.36 19.45 20.62
CA GLY A 65 -1.51 19.61 21.79
C GLY A 65 -2.03 18.99 23.10
N THR A 66 -3.16 18.27 23.10
CA THR A 66 -3.73 17.61 24.30
C THR A 66 -2.92 16.41 24.82
N GLY A 67 -1.87 16.00 24.10
CA GLY A 67 -1.08 14.82 24.44
C GLY A 67 -1.77 13.51 24.04
N LYS A 68 -2.49 13.52 22.91
CA LYS A 68 -3.24 12.37 22.36
C LYS A 68 -2.38 11.12 22.24
N THR A 69 -1.17 11.28 21.68
CA THR A 69 -0.22 10.18 21.46
C THR A 69 0.10 9.44 22.75
N ILE A 70 0.53 10.16 23.77
CA ILE A 70 0.81 9.60 25.10
C ILE A 70 -0.46 8.95 25.68
N ALA A 71 -1.62 9.59 25.55
CA ALA A 71 -2.87 9.09 26.11
C ALA A 71 -3.28 7.73 25.54
N TYR A 72 -3.29 7.58 24.20
CA TYR A 72 -3.65 6.29 23.61
C TYR A 72 -2.56 5.24 23.81
N LEU A 73 -1.27 5.60 23.81
CA LEU A 73 -0.19 4.62 23.99
C LEU A 73 -0.22 4.03 25.40
N VAL A 74 -0.30 4.88 26.42
CA VAL A 74 -0.31 4.45 27.83
C VAL A 74 -1.57 3.66 28.18
N ALA A 75 -2.70 3.93 27.51
CA ALA A 75 -3.93 3.15 27.69
C ALA A 75 -3.91 1.83 26.89
N ALA A 76 -3.63 1.89 25.59
CA ALA A 76 -3.84 0.78 24.67
C ALA A 76 -2.74 -0.28 24.77
N LEU A 77 -1.48 0.09 25.05
CA LEU A 77 -0.37 -0.87 25.08
C LEU A 77 -0.50 -1.89 26.23
N PRO A 78 -0.74 -1.50 27.50
CA PRO A 78 -0.96 -2.48 28.56
C PRO A 78 -2.15 -3.41 28.27
N ILE A 79 -3.23 -2.87 27.69
CA ILE A 79 -4.43 -3.65 27.32
C ILE A 79 -4.12 -4.62 26.18
N ALA A 80 -3.39 -4.18 25.15
CA ALA A 80 -2.94 -5.04 24.06
C ALA A 80 -2.16 -6.24 24.62
N ARG A 81 -1.17 -5.96 25.48
CA ARG A 81 -0.36 -6.99 26.14
C ARG A 81 -1.19 -7.93 27.01
N ALA A 82 -2.11 -7.40 27.81
CA ALA A 82 -3.01 -8.21 28.64
C ALA A 82 -3.93 -9.12 27.81
N ARG A 83 -4.31 -8.70 26.60
CA ARG A 83 -5.09 -9.50 25.64
C ARG A 83 -4.23 -10.40 24.75
N GLY A 84 -2.90 -10.40 24.88
CA GLY A 84 -2.00 -11.13 24.00
C GLY A 84 -2.00 -10.61 22.56
N LYS A 85 -2.34 -9.33 22.36
CA LYS A 85 -2.45 -8.66 21.06
C LYS A 85 -1.32 -7.68 20.84
N LYS A 86 -1.00 -7.41 19.57
CA LYS A 86 -0.10 -6.34 19.14
C LYS A 86 -0.84 -5.01 19.00
N LEU A 87 -0.16 -3.90 19.23
CA LEU A 87 -0.71 -2.56 19.05
C LEU A 87 -0.29 -2.00 17.69
N VAL A 88 -1.23 -1.80 16.77
CA VAL A 88 -0.99 -1.19 15.46
C VAL A 88 -1.41 0.28 15.51
N VAL A 89 -0.44 1.19 15.41
CA VAL A 89 -0.69 2.64 15.39
C VAL A 89 -0.55 3.15 13.96
N ALA A 90 -1.68 3.52 13.36
CA ALA A 90 -1.77 4.00 12.00
C ALA A 90 -1.88 5.53 11.99
N SER A 91 -0.87 6.18 11.41
CA SER A 91 -0.84 7.63 11.24
C SER A 91 -1.42 8.05 9.88
N ALA A 92 -1.92 9.29 9.83
CA ALA A 92 -2.40 9.89 8.60
C ALA A 92 -1.29 10.25 7.60
N THR A 93 -0.13 10.73 8.08
CA THR A 93 0.95 11.28 7.25
C THR A 93 2.32 10.76 7.66
N VAL A 94 3.28 10.80 6.72
CA VAL A 94 4.67 10.40 6.97
C VAL A 94 5.32 11.25 8.07
N ALA A 95 5.09 12.56 8.07
CA ALA A 95 5.64 13.45 9.10
C ALA A 95 5.12 13.12 10.52
N LEU A 96 3.83 12.80 10.66
CA LEU A 96 3.26 12.35 11.93
C LEU A 96 3.79 10.97 12.32
N GLN A 97 4.01 10.08 11.35
CA GLN A 97 4.61 8.76 11.56
C GLN A 97 6.06 8.87 12.07
N GLU A 98 6.86 9.77 11.50
CA GLU A 98 8.22 10.08 11.95
C GLU A 98 8.23 10.72 13.32
N GLN A 99 7.33 11.66 13.61
CA GLN A 99 7.20 12.23 14.95
C GLN A 99 6.88 11.14 15.99
N LEU A 100 5.97 10.23 15.67
CA LEU A 100 5.61 9.11 16.52
C LEU A 100 6.83 8.21 16.80
N LEU A 101 7.63 7.91 15.77
CA LEU A 101 8.76 6.98 15.86
C LEU A 101 10.01 7.60 16.52
N LEU A 102 10.36 8.83 16.19
CA LEU A 102 11.61 9.47 16.59
C LEU A 102 11.51 10.23 17.92
N ARG A 103 10.29 10.52 18.37
CA ARG A 103 10.05 11.29 19.58
C ARG A 103 9.05 10.62 20.51
N ASP A 104 7.80 10.48 20.08
CA ASP A 104 6.72 10.14 21.03
C ASP A 104 6.87 8.70 21.59
N LEU A 105 7.24 7.71 20.77
CA LEU A 105 7.50 6.34 21.23
C LEU A 105 8.76 6.25 22.10
N PRO A 106 9.93 6.80 21.70
CA PRO A 106 11.10 6.86 22.58
C PRO A 106 10.81 7.50 23.93
N ASP A 107 10.06 8.60 23.95
CA ASP A 107 9.64 9.28 25.18
C ASP A 107 8.82 8.32 26.07
N VAL A 108 7.85 7.59 25.49
CA VAL A 108 7.06 6.61 26.23
C VAL A 108 7.92 5.43 26.72
N MET A 109 8.80 4.87 25.87
CA MET A 109 9.69 3.77 26.23
C MET A 109 10.63 4.12 27.39
N GLN A 110 11.19 5.33 27.40
CA GLN A 110 12.19 5.74 28.39
C GLN A 110 11.56 6.22 29.71
N HIS A 111 10.36 6.80 29.65
CA HIS A 111 9.79 7.54 30.79
C HIS A 111 8.54 6.94 31.41
N SER A 112 7.86 5.97 30.76
CA SER A 112 6.62 5.37 31.29
C SER A 112 6.82 4.11 32.12
N GLY A 113 8.03 3.56 32.20
CA GLY A 113 8.29 2.25 32.81
C GLY A 113 7.76 1.05 32.03
N LEU A 114 7.03 1.26 30.92
CA LEU A 114 6.57 0.21 30.02
C LEU A 114 7.73 -0.29 29.16
N LYS A 115 7.90 -1.63 29.14
CA LYS A 115 8.86 -2.30 28.26
C LYS A 115 8.11 -2.86 27.05
N PHE A 116 8.50 -2.41 25.87
CA PHE A 116 7.94 -2.85 24.62
C PHE A 116 8.91 -2.60 23.47
N ASP A 117 8.80 -3.40 22.42
CA ASP A 117 9.53 -3.18 21.17
C ASP A 117 8.61 -2.53 20.13
N ALA A 118 9.17 -1.63 19.32
CA ALA A 118 8.45 -0.93 18.27
C ALA A 118 9.09 -1.18 16.89
N ALA A 119 8.25 -1.45 15.89
CA ALA A 119 8.69 -1.62 14.50
C ALA A 119 7.89 -0.72 13.54
N LEU A 120 8.50 -0.36 12.42
CA LEU A 120 7.94 0.51 11.41
C LEU A 120 7.52 -0.29 10.18
N ALA A 121 6.23 -0.28 9.85
CA ALA A 121 5.71 -0.90 8.63
C ALA A 121 5.41 0.15 7.56
N LYS A 122 6.20 0.15 6.49
CA LYS A 122 6.00 0.96 5.27
C LYS A 122 5.61 0.10 4.06
N GLY A 123 5.03 0.74 3.05
CA GLY A 123 4.69 0.11 1.77
C GLY A 123 5.93 -0.10 0.86
N ARG A 124 5.85 -1.02 -0.10
CA ARG A 124 6.95 -1.35 -1.03
C ARG A 124 7.48 -0.15 -1.80
N GLY A 125 6.61 0.76 -2.23
CA GLY A 125 6.99 2.00 -2.93
C GLY A 125 7.79 3.01 -2.10
N ARG A 126 8.10 2.70 -0.84
CA ARG A 126 8.98 3.49 0.04
C ARG A 126 10.40 2.92 0.11
N TYR A 127 10.63 1.76 -0.48
CA TYR A 127 11.95 1.13 -0.52
C TYR A 127 12.45 1.01 -1.94
N VAL A 128 13.75 1.17 -2.10
CA VAL A 128 14.43 0.91 -3.36
C VAL A 128 14.37 -0.58 -3.71
N CYS A 129 14.07 -0.86 -4.98
CA CYS A 129 14.05 -2.19 -5.55
C CYS A 129 15.41 -2.46 -6.21
N LEU A 130 16.25 -3.26 -5.55
CA LEU A 130 17.58 -3.60 -6.07
C LEU A 130 17.56 -4.17 -7.49
N LEU A 131 16.56 -5.00 -7.83
CA LEU A 131 16.43 -5.56 -9.17
C LEU A 131 16.22 -4.46 -10.24
N LYS A 132 15.32 -3.51 -9.97
CA LYS A 132 15.10 -2.39 -10.91
C LYS A 132 16.31 -1.46 -10.96
N LEU A 133 16.92 -1.18 -9.81
CA LEU A 133 18.11 -0.35 -9.73
C LEU A 133 19.29 -0.94 -10.52
N ASP A 134 19.54 -2.25 -10.38
CA ASP A 134 20.58 -2.98 -11.11
C ASP A 134 20.32 -2.99 -12.62
N HIS A 135 19.05 -3.17 -13.04
CA HIS A 135 18.67 -3.08 -14.44
C HIS A 135 18.96 -1.69 -15.02
N GLN A 136 18.56 -0.62 -14.33
CA GLN A 136 18.78 0.76 -14.79
C GLN A 136 20.27 1.12 -14.92
N LEU A 137 21.15 0.50 -14.12
CA LEU A 137 22.60 0.71 -14.20
C LEU A 137 23.29 -0.23 -15.18
N SER A 138 22.70 -1.39 -15.46
CA SER A 138 23.21 -2.35 -16.44
C SER A 138 22.87 -1.96 -17.88
N ASP A 139 21.83 -1.15 -18.10
CA ASP A 139 21.27 -0.87 -19.42
C ASP A 139 21.98 0.24 -20.20
N GLN A 140 23.32 0.19 -20.23
CA GLN A 140 24.09 0.79 -21.33
C GLN A 140 24.06 -0.08 -22.61
N GLY A 141 23.13 -1.06 -22.74
CA GLY A 141 22.87 -1.70 -24.04
C GLY A 141 22.33 -3.15 -24.04
N ALA A 142 21.14 -3.43 -23.51
CA ALA A 142 20.43 -4.68 -23.82
C ALA A 142 18.93 -4.46 -24.12
N ASP A 143 18.35 -5.36 -24.94
CA ASP A 143 17.01 -5.23 -25.55
C ASP A 143 15.92 -4.68 -24.59
N PRO A 144 15.11 -3.70 -25.04
CA PRO A 144 14.04 -3.15 -24.22
C PRO A 144 13.04 -4.25 -23.88
N LEU A 145 13.07 -4.67 -22.62
CA LEU A 145 11.95 -5.39 -22.01
C LEU A 145 10.70 -4.54 -22.24
N ILE A 146 9.67 -5.15 -22.81
CA ILE A 146 8.36 -4.53 -23.00
C ILE A 146 7.95 -3.94 -21.65
N PRO A 147 7.66 -2.62 -21.57
CA PRO A 147 7.03 -2.09 -20.38
C PRO A 147 5.68 -2.76 -20.22
N LEU A 148 5.56 -3.67 -19.24
CA LEU A 148 4.34 -4.42 -18.98
C LEU A 148 3.27 -3.52 -18.35
N TYR A 149 3.64 -2.29 -17.97
CA TYR A 149 2.78 -1.32 -17.31
C TYR A 149 2.80 0.02 -18.06
N PRO A 150 1.64 0.70 -18.21
CA PRO A 150 1.55 2.01 -18.86
C PRO A 150 2.44 3.10 -18.24
N ASP A 151 2.82 2.92 -16.97
CA ASP A 151 3.56 3.89 -16.17
C ASP A 151 5.09 3.84 -16.39
N GLU A 152 5.59 2.88 -17.17
CA GLU A 152 7.01 2.68 -17.48
C GLU A 152 7.47 3.49 -18.71
N PHE A 153 6.57 4.20 -19.39
CA PHE A 153 6.89 5.04 -20.55
C PHE A 153 7.25 6.48 -20.15
N LEU A 154 8.53 6.81 -19.96
CA LEU A 154 9.04 8.19 -20.04
C LEU A 154 10.53 8.25 -20.47
N GLY A 155 10.77 8.25 -21.78
CA GLY A 155 12.12 8.36 -22.38
C GLY A 155 12.70 9.78 -22.45
N ALA A 156 12.79 10.50 -21.34
CA ALA A 156 13.45 11.83 -21.32
C ALA A 156 14.16 12.21 -20.01
N GLU A 157 14.01 11.45 -18.92
CA GLU A 157 14.62 11.78 -17.61
C GLU A 157 15.76 10.82 -17.19
N GLU A 158 16.06 9.79 -17.99
CA GLU A 158 17.10 8.79 -17.71
C GLU A 158 18.50 9.41 -17.57
N GLU A 159 18.82 10.43 -18.39
CA GLU A 159 20.16 11.04 -18.42
C GLU A 159 20.52 11.82 -17.13
N LEU A 160 19.52 12.29 -16.37
CA LEU A 160 19.72 12.99 -15.10
C LEU A 160 19.69 12.07 -13.89
N ALA A 161 19.12 10.87 -14.01
CA ALA A 161 18.96 9.93 -12.90
C ALA A 161 20.26 9.16 -12.58
N GLY A 162 21.09 8.88 -13.60
CA GLY A 162 22.29 8.02 -13.49
C GLY A 162 23.19 8.29 -12.26
N PRO A 163 23.65 9.53 -12.01
CA PRO A 163 24.52 9.82 -10.89
C PRO A 163 23.91 9.49 -9.52
N ILE A 164 22.61 9.76 -9.35
CA ILE A 164 21.88 9.48 -8.10
C ILE A 164 21.72 7.97 -7.91
N LEU A 165 21.48 7.22 -9.00
CA LEU A 165 21.36 5.76 -8.95
C LEU A 165 22.68 5.08 -8.55
N GLU A 166 23.81 5.57 -9.07
CA GLU A 166 25.14 5.10 -8.70
C GLU A 166 25.44 5.38 -7.22
N GLU A 167 25.11 6.56 -6.72
CA GLU A 167 25.26 6.92 -5.30
C GLU A 167 24.42 6.02 -4.40
N MET A 168 23.18 5.73 -4.80
CA MET A 168 22.29 4.81 -4.07
C MET A 168 22.84 3.39 -3.98
N ILE A 169 23.40 2.84 -5.07
CA ILE A 169 24.05 1.52 -5.04
C ILE A 169 25.26 1.54 -4.11
N GLN A 170 26.08 2.59 -4.15
CA GLN A 170 27.24 2.71 -3.27
C GLN A 170 26.82 2.77 -1.81
N ALA A 171 25.81 3.57 -1.47
CA ALA A 171 25.28 3.72 -0.12
C ALA A 171 24.63 2.43 0.42
N LEU A 172 24.01 1.64 -0.45
CA LEU A 172 23.53 0.29 -0.11
C LEU A 172 24.69 -0.69 0.11
N GLY A 173 25.73 -0.60 -0.71
CA GLY A 173 26.88 -1.50 -0.67
C GLY A 173 27.80 -1.27 0.53
N ASP A 174 27.94 -0.03 0.99
CA ASP A 174 28.73 0.31 2.17
C ASP A 174 27.92 0.30 3.49
N GLY A 175 26.59 0.17 3.40
CA GLY A 175 25.68 0.12 4.53
C GLY A 175 25.37 1.47 5.17
N SER A 176 25.75 2.58 4.55
CA SER A 176 25.37 3.94 4.99
C SER A 176 23.87 4.22 4.79
N TRP A 177 23.20 3.44 3.93
CA TRP A 177 21.77 3.53 3.68
C TRP A 177 21.13 2.15 3.52
N GLU A 178 19.99 1.93 4.17
CA GLU A 178 19.28 0.64 4.16
C GLU A 178 18.26 0.51 3.01
N GLY A 179 18.11 1.55 2.18
CA GLY A 179 17.19 1.55 1.04
C GLY A 179 15.82 2.17 1.31
N ASP A 180 15.63 2.84 2.45
CA ASP A 180 14.43 3.63 2.77
C ASP A 180 14.48 5.00 2.08
N LEU A 181 13.60 5.23 1.12
CA LEU A 181 13.58 6.45 0.31
C LEU A 181 13.16 7.70 1.10
N ASP A 182 12.49 7.55 2.24
CA ASP A 182 12.18 8.69 3.10
C ASP A 182 13.42 9.12 3.92
N ALA A 183 14.39 8.23 4.11
CA ALA A 183 15.67 8.52 4.77
C ALA A 183 16.76 9.04 3.81
N TRP A 184 16.48 9.09 2.50
CA TRP A 184 17.42 9.61 1.52
C TRP A 184 17.53 11.15 1.63
N PRO A 185 18.73 11.75 1.61
CA PRO A 185 18.91 13.19 1.85
C PRO A 185 18.26 14.09 0.79
N GLU A 186 18.19 13.63 -0.45
CA GLU A 186 17.73 14.42 -1.58
C GLU A 186 16.26 14.15 -1.95
N GLN A 187 15.56 15.17 -2.43
CA GLN A 187 14.21 14.98 -2.94
C GLN A 187 14.23 14.34 -4.32
N LEU A 188 13.83 13.08 -4.38
CA LEU A 188 13.70 12.33 -5.62
C LEU A 188 12.46 12.75 -6.40
N SER A 189 12.62 12.96 -7.71
CA SER A 189 11.50 13.21 -8.61
C SER A 189 10.56 12.00 -8.66
N PRO A 190 9.26 12.20 -8.95
CA PRO A 190 8.32 11.08 -9.10
C PRO A 190 8.73 10.04 -10.14
N SER A 191 9.38 10.47 -11.23
CA SER A 191 9.85 9.56 -12.28
C SER A 191 11.02 8.70 -11.81
N VAL A 192 12.02 9.29 -11.14
CA VAL A 192 13.14 8.52 -10.56
C VAL A 192 12.61 7.50 -9.57
N ARG A 193 11.67 7.89 -8.69
CA ARG A 193 11.02 6.95 -7.77
C ARG A 193 10.34 5.79 -8.51
N ARG A 194 9.64 6.04 -9.63
CA ARG A 194 9.01 4.97 -10.42
C ARG A 194 10.03 4.00 -11.03
N LEU A 195 11.19 4.50 -11.47
CA LEU A 195 12.26 3.68 -12.02
C LEU A 195 12.86 2.73 -10.99
N ILE A 196 12.96 3.14 -9.72
CA ILE A 196 13.68 2.38 -8.69
C ILE A 196 12.78 1.73 -7.64
N THR A 197 11.46 1.81 -7.77
CA THR A 197 10.51 1.19 -6.83
C THR A 197 9.57 0.22 -7.53
N THR A 198 8.96 -0.64 -6.74
CA THR A 198 7.98 -1.62 -7.21
C THR A 198 6.79 -1.64 -6.27
N ASP A 199 5.64 -2.02 -6.80
CA ASP A 199 4.44 -2.31 -6.02
C ASP A 199 4.27 -3.83 -5.81
N GLN A 200 3.13 -4.24 -5.23
CA GLN A 200 2.84 -5.65 -5.00
C GLN A 200 2.53 -6.41 -6.29
N SER A 201 1.94 -5.78 -7.31
CA SER A 201 1.62 -6.40 -8.60
C SER A 201 2.88 -6.73 -9.40
N GLN A 202 3.89 -5.86 -9.33
CA GLN A 202 5.15 -6.00 -10.06
C GLN A 202 6.16 -6.89 -9.33
N CYS A 203 6.09 -6.98 -8.00
CA CYS A 203 7.08 -7.70 -7.22
C CYS A 203 6.89 -9.22 -7.27
N THR A 204 7.93 -9.95 -7.67
CA THR A 204 7.96 -11.43 -7.69
C THR A 204 8.12 -12.06 -6.30
N GLY A 205 8.24 -11.25 -5.25
CA GLY A 205 8.31 -11.68 -3.85
C GLY A 205 9.52 -12.57 -3.57
N ARG A 206 9.28 -13.73 -2.94
CA ARG A 206 10.35 -14.68 -2.56
C ARG A 206 11.07 -15.33 -3.75
N ARG A 207 10.55 -15.18 -4.97
CA ARG A 207 11.20 -15.65 -6.21
C ARG A 207 12.22 -14.65 -6.77
N CYS A 208 12.32 -13.45 -6.17
CA CYS A 208 13.25 -12.42 -6.61
C CYS A 208 14.70 -12.88 -6.38
N PRO A 209 15.61 -12.74 -7.37
CA PRO A 209 17.01 -13.11 -7.21
C PRO A 209 17.74 -12.27 -6.15
N HIS A 210 17.31 -11.03 -5.90
CA HIS A 210 17.88 -10.13 -4.88
C HIS A 210 17.17 -10.19 -3.52
N ILE A 211 16.40 -11.25 -3.23
CA ILE A 211 15.59 -11.34 -2.00
C ILE A 211 16.43 -11.16 -0.72
N ALA A 212 17.63 -11.74 -0.66
CA ALA A 212 18.50 -11.70 0.51
C ALA A 212 19.00 -10.30 0.88
N GLN A 213 19.04 -9.38 -0.09
CA GLN A 213 19.49 -7.99 0.11
C GLN A 213 18.33 -7.01 -0.02
N CYS A 214 17.09 -7.48 -0.19
CA CYS A 214 15.96 -6.63 -0.46
C CYS A 214 15.63 -5.72 0.74
N SER A 215 15.83 -4.41 0.57
CA SER A 215 15.55 -3.37 1.58
C SER A 215 14.18 -3.49 2.21
N PHE A 216 13.14 -3.76 1.40
CA PHE A 216 11.78 -3.95 1.90
C PHE A 216 11.64 -5.18 2.82
N PHE A 217 12.24 -6.32 2.47
CA PHE A 217 12.14 -7.52 3.30
C PHE A 217 12.98 -7.40 4.56
N ARG A 218 14.18 -6.81 4.48
CA ARG A 218 15.03 -6.51 5.63
C ARG A 218 14.34 -5.57 6.61
N ALA A 219 13.72 -4.50 6.13
CA ALA A 219 12.96 -3.57 6.99
C ALA A 219 11.71 -4.20 7.64
N ARG A 220 11.29 -5.40 7.19
CA ARG A 220 10.21 -6.16 7.79
C ARG A 220 10.67 -7.22 8.78
N GLU A 221 11.96 -7.53 8.83
CA GLU A 221 12.52 -8.37 9.89
C GLU A 221 12.27 -7.68 11.24
N GLY A 222 11.75 -8.40 12.24
CA GLY A 222 11.40 -7.80 13.54
C GLY A 222 9.94 -7.37 13.69
N LEU A 223 9.13 -7.30 12.62
CA LEU A 223 7.71 -6.93 12.73
C LEU A 223 6.90 -7.96 13.52
N GLU A 224 7.25 -9.24 13.42
CA GLU A 224 6.58 -10.34 14.13
C GLU A 224 6.92 -10.33 15.62
N GLU A 225 8.06 -9.77 16.01
CA GLU A 225 8.52 -9.68 17.39
C GLU A 225 8.04 -8.39 18.08
N ALA A 226 7.80 -7.31 17.34
CA ALA A 226 7.43 -6.01 17.90
C ALA A 226 6.05 -5.99 18.59
N ASP A 227 5.98 -5.38 19.77
CA ASP A 227 4.71 -5.16 20.49
C ASP A 227 3.88 -4.04 19.86
N VAL A 228 4.57 -3.01 19.35
CA VAL A 228 3.97 -1.84 18.70
C VAL A 228 4.41 -1.76 17.25
N ILE A 229 3.44 -1.71 16.33
CA ILE A 229 3.70 -1.53 14.90
C ILE A 229 3.20 -0.17 14.48
N VAL A 230 4.12 0.69 14.08
CA VAL A 230 3.81 2.01 13.53
C VAL A 230 3.65 1.91 12.03
N THR A 231 2.54 2.41 11.51
CA THR A 231 2.23 2.38 10.09
C THR A 231 1.41 3.59 9.68
N ASN A 232 0.91 3.60 8.44
CA ASN A 232 -0.04 4.60 7.96
C ASN A 232 -1.40 3.97 7.64
N HIS A 233 -2.42 4.81 7.53
CA HIS A 233 -3.78 4.36 7.17
C HIS A 233 -3.81 3.54 5.88
N ASP A 234 -3.05 3.94 4.87
CA ASP A 234 -3.08 3.32 3.54
C ASP A 234 -2.56 1.86 3.57
N LEU A 235 -1.54 1.58 4.39
CA LEU A 235 -1.00 0.23 4.55
C LEU A 235 -1.94 -0.67 5.33
N VAL A 236 -2.58 -0.17 6.40
CA VAL A 236 -3.61 -0.94 7.13
C VAL A 236 -4.75 -1.31 6.20
N LEU A 237 -5.27 -0.35 5.43
CA LEU A 237 -6.36 -0.61 4.50
C LEU A 237 -5.93 -1.54 3.35
N SER A 238 -4.67 -1.46 2.92
CA SER A 238 -4.09 -2.40 1.94
C SER A 238 -4.04 -3.82 2.49
N ASP A 239 -3.61 -4.01 3.75
CA ASP A 239 -3.59 -5.32 4.41
C ASP A 239 -5.00 -5.90 4.54
N LEU A 240 -5.95 -5.09 5.00
CA LEU A 240 -7.36 -5.50 5.12
C LEU A 240 -7.98 -5.90 3.77
N ARG A 241 -7.64 -5.20 2.68
CA ARG A 241 -8.08 -5.56 1.33
C ARG A 241 -7.58 -6.94 0.88
N LEU A 242 -6.43 -7.38 1.40
CA LEU A 242 -5.86 -8.70 1.13
C LEU A 242 -6.43 -9.81 2.04
N GLY A 243 -7.37 -9.48 2.92
CA GLY A 243 -7.95 -10.40 3.91
C GLY A 243 -7.47 -10.17 5.35
N GLY A 244 -6.49 -9.29 5.56
CA GLY A 244 -5.86 -9.03 6.85
C GLY A 244 -4.82 -10.09 7.23
N GLY A 245 -3.72 -9.67 7.86
CA GLY A 245 -2.69 -10.60 8.33
C GLY A 245 -1.62 -10.97 7.29
N VAL A 246 -1.60 -10.32 6.12
CA VAL A 246 -0.64 -10.62 5.04
C VAL A 246 0.61 -9.73 5.13
N ILE A 247 0.41 -8.49 5.57
CA ILE A 247 1.41 -7.44 5.72
C ILE A 247 1.62 -7.09 7.19
N LEU A 248 0.52 -6.94 7.92
CA LEU A 248 0.48 -6.67 9.35
C LEU A 248 0.09 -7.95 10.10
N PRO A 249 0.18 -8.00 11.43
CA PRO A 249 -0.37 -9.10 12.20
C PRO A 249 -1.87 -9.25 11.93
N ALA A 250 -2.38 -10.47 12.14
CA ALA A 250 -3.78 -10.77 11.89
C ALA A 250 -4.71 -9.82 12.68
N PRO A 251 -5.84 -9.38 12.11
CA PRO A 251 -6.77 -8.47 12.79
C PRO A 251 -7.27 -9.02 14.13
N GLU A 252 -7.46 -10.33 14.24
CA GLU A 252 -7.82 -11.01 15.50
C GLU A 252 -6.75 -10.88 16.59
N ASP A 253 -5.48 -10.71 16.22
CA ASP A 253 -4.34 -10.60 17.13
C ASP A 253 -3.87 -9.14 17.31
N SER A 254 -4.65 -8.18 16.81
CA SER A 254 -4.28 -6.76 16.78
C SER A 254 -5.28 -5.87 17.52
N LEU A 255 -4.79 -4.77 18.08
CA LEU A 255 -5.56 -3.59 18.46
C LEU A 255 -5.10 -2.41 17.59
N TYR A 256 -6.04 -1.72 16.95
CA TYR A 256 -5.74 -0.62 16.04
C TYR A 256 -5.99 0.74 16.69
N VAL A 257 -5.04 1.66 16.52
CA VAL A 257 -5.21 3.09 16.80
C VAL A 257 -5.07 3.83 15.48
N PHE A 258 -6.15 4.49 15.03
CA PHE A 258 -6.13 5.38 13.87
C PHE A 258 -5.99 6.83 14.33
N ASP A 259 -4.77 7.38 14.23
CA ASP A 259 -4.51 8.77 14.56
C ASP A 259 -4.93 9.69 13.41
N GLU A 260 -5.47 10.87 13.72
CA GLU A 260 -6.13 11.73 12.75
C GLU A 260 -7.21 10.98 11.93
N GLY A 261 -8.03 10.18 12.65
CA GLY A 261 -9.07 9.32 12.08
C GLY A 261 -10.10 10.03 11.19
N HIS A 262 -10.19 11.36 11.23
CA HIS A 262 -10.99 12.15 10.30
C HIS A 262 -10.58 11.95 8.82
N GLN A 263 -9.34 11.52 8.55
CA GLN A 263 -8.87 11.21 7.19
C GLN A 263 -9.25 9.81 6.70
N LEU A 264 -9.63 8.91 7.62
CA LEU A 264 -9.89 7.51 7.31
C LEU A 264 -11.00 7.32 6.25
N PRO A 265 -12.14 8.03 6.26
CA PRO A 265 -13.20 7.82 5.27
C PRO A 265 -12.74 8.06 3.83
N ALA A 266 -11.99 9.15 3.59
CA ALA A 266 -11.47 9.46 2.26
C ALA A 266 -10.43 8.43 1.80
N LYS A 267 -9.57 7.96 2.71
CA LYS A 267 -8.58 6.91 2.42
C LYS A 267 -9.24 5.58 2.11
N CYS A 268 -10.26 5.17 2.87
CA CYS A 268 -11.05 3.98 2.58
C CYS A 268 -11.67 4.04 1.18
N LEU A 269 -12.35 5.14 0.84
CA LEU A 269 -12.96 5.30 -0.49
C LEU A 269 -11.93 5.19 -1.60
N ASN A 270 -10.76 5.81 -1.45
CA ASN A 270 -9.69 5.73 -2.44
C ASN A 270 -9.07 4.35 -2.55
N GLN A 271 -8.87 3.64 -1.42
CA GLN A 271 -8.22 2.33 -1.39
C GLN A 271 -9.09 1.23 -2.02
N PHE A 272 -10.40 1.31 -1.82
CA PHE A 272 -11.35 0.35 -2.37
C PHE A 272 -11.93 0.78 -3.74
N ALA A 273 -11.44 1.90 -4.30
CA ALA A 273 -11.78 2.31 -5.65
C ALA A 273 -10.98 1.53 -6.69
N LEU A 274 -11.64 1.23 -7.82
CA LEU A 274 -10.96 0.80 -9.03
C LEU A 274 -10.76 2.03 -9.93
N ARG A 275 -9.55 2.18 -10.46
CA ARG A 275 -9.19 3.24 -11.39
C ARG A 275 -8.63 2.60 -12.64
N PHE A 276 -8.98 3.16 -13.78
CA PHE A 276 -8.40 2.79 -15.07
C PHE A 276 -8.08 4.07 -15.83
N HIS A 277 -6.96 4.09 -16.56
CA HIS A 277 -6.57 5.23 -17.37
C HIS A 277 -6.90 4.91 -18.84
N SER A 278 -8.01 5.46 -19.35
CA SER A 278 -8.50 5.14 -20.70
C SER A 278 -7.44 5.34 -21.79
N GLY A 279 -6.72 6.46 -21.77
CA GLY A 279 -5.67 6.75 -22.76
C GLY A 279 -4.48 5.79 -22.65
N GLY A 280 -4.13 5.36 -21.44
CA GLY A 280 -3.03 4.43 -21.21
C GLY A 280 -3.38 3.02 -21.67
N THR A 281 -4.60 2.57 -21.38
CA THR A 281 -5.15 1.32 -21.90
C THR A 281 -5.20 1.32 -23.43
N LEU A 282 -5.67 2.41 -24.04
CA LEU A 282 -5.72 2.54 -25.50
C LEU A 282 -4.33 2.49 -26.13
N GLN A 283 -3.35 3.17 -25.53
CA GLN A 283 -1.96 3.13 -25.99
C GLN A 283 -1.38 1.71 -25.85
N GLY A 284 -1.59 1.04 -24.72
CA GLY A 284 -1.17 -0.34 -24.51
C GLY A 284 -1.79 -1.34 -25.51
N LEU A 285 -3.06 -1.14 -25.89
CA LEU A 285 -3.70 -1.94 -26.94
C LEU A 285 -3.04 -1.72 -28.31
N ARG A 286 -2.75 -0.47 -28.69
CA ARG A 286 -2.04 -0.13 -29.94
C ARG A 286 -0.61 -0.68 -29.96
N ASP A 287 0.07 -0.65 -28.82
CA ASP A 287 1.41 -1.24 -28.67
C ASP A 287 1.35 -2.76 -28.80
N SER A 288 0.33 -3.39 -28.20
CA SER A 288 0.07 -4.83 -28.34
C SER A 288 -0.21 -5.22 -29.79
N GLU A 289 -1.00 -4.44 -30.52
CA GLU A 289 -1.27 -4.65 -31.96
C GLU A 289 0.02 -4.62 -32.77
N ARG A 290 0.86 -3.58 -32.58
CA ARG A 290 2.15 -3.45 -33.25
C ARG A 290 3.09 -4.61 -32.92
N TRP A 291 3.12 -5.03 -31.66
CA TRP A 291 3.95 -6.14 -31.21
C TRP A 291 3.51 -7.48 -31.79
N LEU A 292 2.20 -7.76 -31.80
CA LEU A 292 1.64 -8.96 -32.43
C LEU A 292 2.00 -9.02 -33.91
N ALA A 293 1.89 -7.90 -34.64
CA ALA A 293 2.25 -7.83 -36.05
C ALA A 293 3.75 -8.06 -36.29
N ALA A 294 4.62 -7.46 -35.47
CA ALA A 294 6.07 -7.60 -35.60
C ALA A 294 6.58 -9.02 -35.26
N SER A 295 5.92 -9.70 -34.31
CA SER A 295 6.33 -11.03 -33.84
C SER A 295 5.68 -12.18 -34.59
N ALA A 296 4.64 -11.89 -35.39
CA ALA A 296 3.82 -12.87 -36.10
C ALA A 296 4.65 -13.87 -36.93
N GLU A 297 5.53 -13.36 -37.80
CA GLU A 297 6.33 -14.20 -38.71
C GLU A 297 7.24 -15.16 -37.95
N ASN A 298 7.84 -14.69 -36.85
CA ASN A 298 8.74 -15.48 -36.02
C ASN A 298 7.99 -16.60 -35.29
N TRP A 299 6.84 -16.32 -34.69
CA TRP A 299 6.07 -17.35 -33.98
C TRP A 299 5.45 -18.39 -34.91
N VAL A 300 4.99 -17.98 -36.10
CA VAL A 300 4.53 -18.93 -37.13
C VAL A 300 5.69 -19.83 -37.56
N ALA A 301 6.90 -19.28 -37.73
CA ALA A 301 8.10 -20.07 -38.02
C ALA A 301 8.47 -21.04 -36.88
N GLN A 302 8.13 -20.71 -35.63
CA GLN A 302 8.32 -21.56 -34.44
C GLN A 302 7.17 -22.56 -34.21
N GLY A 303 6.21 -22.66 -35.14
CA GLY A 303 5.15 -23.67 -35.10
C GLY A 303 3.84 -23.23 -34.45
N LEU A 304 3.65 -21.93 -34.19
CA LEU A 304 2.36 -21.39 -33.76
C LEU A 304 1.31 -21.49 -34.89
N ASP A 305 0.05 -21.75 -34.54
CA ASP A 305 -1.06 -21.74 -35.51
C ASP A 305 -1.21 -20.34 -36.15
N GLU A 306 -1.07 -20.28 -37.47
CA GLU A 306 -1.17 -19.07 -38.29
C GLU A 306 -2.52 -18.35 -38.13
N ARG A 307 -3.56 -19.03 -37.63
CA ARG A 307 -4.90 -18.45 -37.40
C ARG A 307 -5.02 -17.70 -36.08
N LEU A 308 -4.16 -17.97 -35.10
CA LEU A 308 -4.24 -17.34 -33.78
C LEU A 308 -3.88 -15.85 -33.84
N ILE A 309 -2.85 -15.50 -34.62
CA ILE A 309 -2.39 -14.11 -34.70
C ILE A 309 -3.44 -13.19 -35.35
N PRO A 310 -4.00 -13.50 -36.54
CA PRO A 310 -5.07 -12.68 -37.11
C PRO A 310 -6.31 -12.58 -36.22
N ALA A 311 -6.67 -13.65 -35.50
CA ALA A 311 -7.77 -13.63 -34.56
C ALA A 311 -7.52 -12.66 -33.40
N MET A 312 -6.31 -12.68 -32.81
CA MET A 312 -5.92 -11.74 -31.76
C MET A 312 -5.83 -10.31 -32.27
N THR A 313 -5.22 -10.06 -33.44
CA THR A 313 -5.14 -8.73 -34.04
C THR A 313 -6.53 -8.14 -34.28
N SER A 314 -7.48 -8.95 -34.79
CA SER A 314 -8.88 -8.51 -34.94
C SER A 314 -9.51 -8.12 -33.61
N LEU A 315 -9.31 -8.93 -32.55
CA LEU A 315 -9.86 -8.64 -31.22
C LEU A 315 -9.26 -7.38 -30.60
N VAL A 316 -7.96 -7.16 -30.76
CA VAL A 316 -7.28 -5.94 -30.30
C VAL A 316 -7.81 -4.73 -31.07
N GLY A 317 -7.98 -4.83 -32.38
CA GLY A 317 -8.58 -3.76 -33.20
C GLY A 317 -10.00 -3.41 -32.76
N ASP A 318 -10.85 -4.42 -32.53
CA ASP A 318 -12.21 -4.23 -32.03
C ASP A 318 -12.21 -3.55 -30.64
N LEU A 319 -11.28 -3.93 -29.75
CA LEU A 319 -11.12 -3.33 -28.43
C LEU A 319 -10.63 -1.88 -28.49
N ILE A 320 -9.73 -1.54 -29.42
CA ILE A 320 -9.26 -0.18 -29.66
C ILE A 320 -10.44 0.69 -30.05
N GLN A 321 -11.20 0.30 -31.09
CA GLN A 321 -12.35 1.06 -31.57
C GLN A 321 -13.38 1.26 -30.45
N ARG A 322 -13.71 0.20 -29.73
CA ARG A 322 -14.72 0.28 -28.66
C ARG A 322 -14.27 1.11 -27.46
N SER A 323 -12.97 1.11 -27.18
CA SER A 323 -12.39 1.97 -26.14
C SER A 323 -12.44 3.45 -26.55
N GLU A 324 -12.25 3.76 -27.83
CA GLU A 324 -12.40 5.11 -28.38
C GLU A 324 -13.86 5.59 -28.31
N ASP A 325 -14.80 4.75 -28.74
CA ASP A 325 -16.24 5.07 -28.69
C ASP A 325 -16.71 5.37 -27.26
N ILE A 326 -16.22 4.60 -26.28
CA ILE A 326 -16.54 4.81 -24.87
C ILE A 326 -15.87 6.07 -24.31
N ALA A 327 -14.63 6.36 -24.72
CA ALA A 327 -13.97 7.60 -24.34
C ALA A 327 -14.77 8.80 -24.84
N GLU A 328 -15.27 8.77 -26.09
CA GLU A 328 -16.12 9.81 -26.65
C GLU A 328 -17.45 9.94 -25.88
N LEU A 329 -18.11 8.82 -25.58
CA LEU A 329 -19.33 8.81 -24.77
C LEU A 329 -19.10 9.43 -23.38
N LEU A 330 -18.00 9.09 -22.72
CA LEU A 330 -17.63 9.66 -21.42
C LEU A 330 -17.46 11.18 -21.52
N TRP A 331 -16.78 11.66 -22.57
CA TRP A 331 -16.64 13.10 -22.82
C TRP A 331 -17.99 13.81 -23.00
N GLN A 332 -18.95 13.18 -23.68
CA GLN A 332 -20.29 13.74 -23.88
C GLN A 332 -21.13 13.76 -22.59
N LEU A 333 -20.87 12.83 -21.67
CA LEU A 333 -21.57 12.73 -20.39
C LEU A 333 -21.04 13.72 -19.33
N LEU A 334 -19.89 14.34 -19.56
CA LEU A 334 -19.28 15.31 -18.64
C LEU A 334 -19.93 16.70 -18.79
N PRO A 335 -20.52 17.27 -17.72
CA PRO A 335 -21.06 18.63 -17.76
C PRO A 335 -19.98 19.67 -18.06
N GLU A 336 -20.31 20.72 -18.82
CA GLU A 336 -19.36 21.79 -19.16
C GLU A 336 -18.73 22.46 -17.92
N ALA A 337 -19.50 22.57 -16.83
CA ALA A 337 -19.05 23.12 -15.56
C ALA A 337 -18.02 22.23 -14.82
N ASP A 338 -17.93 20.95 -15.16
CA ASP A 338 -17.02 20.00 -14.53
C ASP A 338 -15.69 19.86 -15.30
N PHE A 339 -15.57 20.48 -16.49
CA PHE A 339 -14.27 20.59 -17.18
C PHE A 339 -13.24 21.38 -16.36
N GLU A 340 -13.67 22.34 -15.55
CA GLU A 340 -12.79 23.08 -14.63
C GLU A 340 -12.40 22.25 -13.38
N ARG A 341 -13.23 21.27 -13.00
CA ARG A 341 -13.01 20.44 -11.80
C ARG A 341 -12.24 19.16 -12.06
N ALA A 342 -12.11 18.74 -13.32
CA ALA A 342 -11.45 17.51 -13.76
C ALA A 342 -11.99 16.22 -13.10
N GLU A 343 -13.11 16.28 -12.38
CA GLU A 343 -13.73 15.17 -11.68
C GLU A 343 -15.26 15.32 -11.71
N HIS A 344 -15.94 14.34 -12.30
CA HIS A 344 -17.40 14.23 -12.24
C HIS A 344 -17.80 13.03 -11.40
N ARG A 345 -18.72 13.23 -10.45
CA ARG A 345 -19.26 12.17 -9.61
C ARG A 345 -20.73 11.96 -9.94
N PHE A 346 -21.07 10.78 -10.42
CA PHE A 346 -22.46 10.42 -10.68
C PHE A 346 -23.28 10.46 -9.38
N PRO A 347 -24.44 11.14 -9.37
CA PRO A 347 -25.32 11.18 -8.21
C PRO A 347 -25.70 9.76 -7.75
N HIS A 348 -25.46 9.47 -6.48
CA HIS A 348 -25.69 8.15 -5.87
C HIS A 348 -24.94 6.98 -6.55
N GLY A 349 -23.87 7.25 -7.31
CA GLY A 349 -23.12 6.23 -8.05
C GLY A 349 -23.91 5.60 -9.20
N ARG A 350 -24.99 6.23 -9.66
CA ARG A 350 -25.81 5.71 -10.77
C ARG A 350 -25.24 6.17 -12.10
N ILE A 351 -24.59 5.26 -12.81
CA ILE A 351 -24.12 5.49 -14.18
C ILE A 351 -25.29 5.46 -15.19
N PRO A 352 -25.20 6.21 -16.31
CA PRO A 352 -26.18 6.14 -17.39
C PRO A 352 -26.31 4.73 -17.99
N ALA A 353 -27.52 4.38 -18.46
CA ALA A 353 -27.80 3.05 -19.03
C ALA A 353 -26.90 2.75 -20.25
N ASP A 354 -26.72 3.73 -21.13
CA ASP A 354 -25.89 3.58 -22.33
C ASP A 354 -24.43 3.26 -21.97
N LEU A 355 -23.88 3.93 -20.94
CA LEU A 355 -22.52 3.64 -20.46
C LEU A 355 -22.43 2.25 -19.84
N ALA A 356 -23.47 1.78 -19.14
CA ALA A 356 -23.52 0.45 -18.57
C ALA A 356 -23.56 -0.65 -19.66
N GLU A 357 -24.33 -0.45 -20.73
CA GLU A 357 -24.38 -1.36 -21.88
C GLU A 357 -23.03 -1.42 -22.61
N GLN A 358 -22.42 -0.25 -22.85
CA GLN A 358 -21.09 -0.19 -23.46
C GLN A 358 -20.04 -0.86 -22.57
N ALA A 359 -20.05 -0.63 -21.25
CA ALA A 359 -19.15 -1.32 -20.33
C ALA A 359 -19.33 -2.85 -20.35
N ALA A 360 -20.57 -3.35 -20.40
CA ALA A 360 -20.84 -4.79 -20.44
C ALA A 360 -20.24 -5.48 -21.69
N GLY A 361 -20.33 -4.84 -22.85
CA GLY A 361 -19.68 -5.38 -24.05
C GLY A 361 -18.15 -5.36 -23.98
N LEU A 362 -17.54 -4.43 -23.21
CA LEU A 362 -16.09 -4.33 -23.12
C LEU A 362 -15.58 -5.53 -22.32
N VAL A 363 -16.30 -5.87 -21.24
CA VAL A 363 -16.01 -7.07 -20.45
C VAL A 363 -16.04 -8.32 -21.34
N ALA A 364 -17.06 -8.46 -22.20
CA ALA A 364 -17.16 -9.62 -23.09
C ALA A 364 -15.99 -9.71 -24.10
N GLN A 365 -15.54 -8.58 -24.65
CA GLN A 365 -14.41 -8.54 -25.58
C GLN A 365 -13.07 -8.77 -24.87
N TRP A 366 -12.86 -8.18 -23.70
CA TRP A 366 -11.67 -8.42 -22.88
C TRP A 366 -11.59 -9.90 -22.46
N ASP A 367 -12.70 -10.52 -22.08
CA ASP A 367 -12.77 -11.96 -21.78
C ASP A 367 -12.38 -12.81 -23.00
N GLN A 368 -12.76 -12.39 -24.21
CA GLN A 368 -12.38 -13.09 -25.43
C GLN A 368 -10.89 -12.94 -25.73
N LEU A 369 -10.34 -11.72 -25.64
CA LEU A 369 -8.91 -11.48 -25.81
C LEU A 369 -8.10 -12.27 -24.77
N TYR A 370 -8.52 -12.25 -23.51
CA TYR A 370 -7.86 -12.99 -22.43
C TYR A 370 -7.79 -14.50 -22.72
N ARG A 371 -8.90 -15.10 -23.20
CA ARG A 371 -8.90 -16.53 -23.58
C ARG A 371 -7.93 -16.85 -24.71
N GLU A 372 -7.85 -16.02 -25.75
CA GLU A 372 -6.90 -16.25 -26.85
C GLU A 372 -5.45 -15.98 -26.40
N ALA A 373 -5.22 -14.98 -25.55
CA ALA A 373 -3.90 -14.72 -24.96
C ALA A 373 -3.41 -15.90 -24.10
N THR A 374 -4.28 -16.53 -23.28
CA THR A 374 -3.92 -17.74 -22.53
C THR A 374 -3.59 -18.91 -23.45
N ARG A 375 -4.26 -19.03 -24.60
CA ARG A 375 -3.92 -20.06 -25.60
C ARG A 375 -2.56 -19.79 -26.25
N LEU A 376 -2.26 -18.53 -26.55
CA LEU A 376 -0.96 -18.11 -27.08
C LEU A 376 0.15 -18.42 -26.06
N GLU A 377 -0.04 -18.05 -24.80
CA GLU A 377 0.89 -18.35 -23.69
C GLU A 377 1.19 -19.85 -23.61
N ALA A 378 0.15 -20.68 -23.55
CA ALA A 378 0.30 -22.13 -23.51
C ALA A 378 1.01 -22.69 -24.77
N ALA A 379 0.76 -22.11 -25.95
CA ALA A 379 1.43 -22.55 -27.19
C ALA A 379 2.93 -22.20 -27.18
N LEU A 380 3.30 -21.03 -26.66
CA LEU A 380 4.69 -20.58 -26.55
C LEU A 380 5.47 -21.35 -25.47
N GLU A 381 4.85 -21.70 -24.34
CA GLU A 381 5.49 -22.56 -23.33
C GLU A 381 5.82 -23.95 -23.88
N ASN A 382 4.91 -24.51 -24.68
CA ASN A 382 5.10 -25.82 -25.31
C ASN A 382 6.16 -25.79 -26.42
N SER A 383 6.38 -24.66 -27.11
CA SER A 383 7.42 -24.55 -28.14
C SER A 383 8.83 -24.34 -27.58
N GLN A 384 8.97 -23.85 -26.34
CA GLN A 384 10.26 -23.73 -25.65
C GLN A 384 10.73 -25.04 -24.98
N THR A 385 9.81 -25.98 -24.74
CA THR A 385 10.09 -27.27 -24.09
C THR A 385 10.28 -28.43 -25.08
N ALA A 386 10.05 -28.21 -26.37
CA ALA A 386 10.28 -29.15 -27.47
C ALA A 386 11.58 -28.80 -28.23
#